data_AF-A0A2P5LN54-F1
#
_entry.id   AF-A0A2P5LN54-F1
#
_cell.length_a   1.000
_cell.length_b   1.000
_cell.length_c   1.000
_cell.angle_alpha   90.00
_cell.angle_beta   90.00
_cell.angle_gamma   90.00
#
_symmetry.space_group_name_H-M   'P 1'
#
loop_
_entity.id
_entity.type
_entity.pdbx_description
1 polymer ?
#
loop_
_entity_poly.entity_id
_entity_poly.type
_entity_poly.pdbx_seq_one_letter_code
_entity_poly.pdbx_strand_id
1 'polypeptide(L)' 'MTTTTVDHTVSIYDRIGGFDTVDRLVETFYRNMDELPEARGIRAVHADDLGPTRAILKVYLAEWLGGPKDYSAKKGHPR' A
#
# COMPACT_ATOMS: atom_id res chain seq x y z
N MET A 1 -39.83 -3.87 -10.47
CA MET A 1 -38.85 -2.78 -10.58
C MET A 1 -38.33 -2.49 -9.19
N THR A 2 -37.18 -3.04 -8.82
CA THR A 2 -36.53 -2.79 -7.52
C THR A 2 -35.11 -2.33 -7.82
N THR A 3 -34.90 -1.04 -7.68
CA THR A 3 -33.61 -0.37 -7.86
C THR A 3 -32.76 -0.69 -6.63
N THR A 4 -31.71 -1.48 -6.80
CA THR A 4 -30.65 -1.60 -5.80
C THR A 4 -29.82 -0.33 -5.85
N THR A 5 -30.03 0.58 -4.91
CA THR A 5 -29.14 1.71 -4.68
C THR A 5 -27.82 1.16 -4.16
N VAL A 6 -26.79 1.08 -5.00
CA VAL A 6 -25.42 0.90 -4.54
C VAL A 6 -24.99 2.19 -3.85
N ASP A 7 -24.85 2.12 -2.53
CA ASP A 7 -24.25 3.21 -1.76
C ASP A 7 -22.76 3.28 -2.11
N HIS A 8 -22.39 4.25 -2.95
CA HIS A 8 -21.01 4.55 -3.29
C HIS A 8 -20.36 5.31 -2.14
N THR A 9 -20.08 4.61 -1.04
CA THR A 9 -19.16 5.13 -0.03
C THR A 9 -17.79 5.29 -0.68
N VAL A 10 -17.33 6.55 -0.75
CA VAL A 10 -16.01 6.89 -1.27
C VAL A 10 -14.96 6.10 -0.48
N SER A 11 -14.11 5.35 -1.19
CA SER A 11 -13.11 4.48 -0.55
C SER A 11 -12.11 5.30 0.26
N ILE A 12 -11.41 4.67 1.21
CA ILE A 12 -10.34 5.36 1.94
C ILE A 12 -9.25 5.78 0.95
N TYR A 13 -8.94 4.91 -0.02
CA TYR A 13 -8.02 5.21 -1.12
C TYR A 13 -8.37 6.54 -1.82
N ASP A 14 -9.62 6.74 -2.22
CA ASP A 14 -10.05 7.98 -2.86
C ASP A 14 -9.99 9.17 -1.90
N ARG A 15 -10.40 8.97 -0.63
CA ARG A 15 -10.39 10.02 0.40
C ARG A 15 -8.99 10.54 0.73
N ILE A 16 -7.96 9.71 0.59
CA ILE A 16 -6.57 10.12 0.87
C ILE A 16 -5.84 10.67 -0.36
N GLY A 17 -6.46 10.67 -1.55
CA GLY A 17 -5.84 11.16 -2.78
C GLY A 17 -5.23 10.06 -3.67
N GLY A 18 -5.64 8.80 -3.49
CA GLY A 18 -5.31 7.69 -4.37
C GLY A 18 -3.85 7.25 -4.33
N PHE A 19 -3.36 6.71 -5.45
CA PHE A 19 -2.07 6.04 -5.54
C PHE A 19 -0.90 6.95 -5.17
N ASP A 20 -0.93 8.23 -5.56
CA ASP A 20 0.16 9.17 -5.27
C ASP A 20 0.39 9.33 -3.76
N THR A 21 -0.68 9.31 -2.96
CA THR A 21 -0.56 9.35 -1.51
C THR A 21 0.00 8.04 -0.95
N VAL A 22 -0.42 6.89 -1.49
CA VAL A 22 0.13 5.59 -1.10
C VAL A 22 1.62 5.48 -1.47
N ASP A 23 2.00 5.94 -2.65
CA ASP A 23 3.37 5.97 -3.14
C ASP A 23 4.27 6.77 -2.18
N ARG A 24 3.87 8.01 -1.88
CA ARG A 24 4.57 8.88 -0.93
C ARG A 24 4.66 8.28 0.48
N LEU A 25 3.59 7.63 0.94
CA LEU A 25 3.56 6.97 2.25
C LEU A 25 4.61 5.85 2.30
N VAL A 26 4.63 4.98 1.30
CA VAL A 26 5.55 3.84 1.26
C VAL A 26 7.00 4.30 1.07
N GLU A 27 7.26 5.28 0.21
CA GLU A 27 8.61 5.85 0.07
C GLU A 27 9.10 6.47 1.38
N THR A 28 8.25 7.23 2.06
CA THR A 28 8.61 7.83 3.36
C THR A 28 8.83 6.77 4.43
N PHE A 29 8.01 5.73 4.47
CA PHE A 29 8.16 4.62 5.42
C PHE A 29 9.52 3.92 5.27
N TYR A 30 9.89 3.53 4.05
CA TYR A 30 11.16 2.84 3.82
C TYR A 30 12.38 3.75 3.91
N ARG A 31 12.26 5.03 3.53
CA ARG A 31 13.31 6.03 3.80
C ARG A 31 13.57 6.13 5.30
N ASN A 32 12.52 6.30 6.10
CA ASN A 32 12.66 6.38 7.56
C ASN A 32 13.22 5.07 8.15
N MET A 33 12.83 3.92 7.62
CA MET A 33 13.40 2.63 8.03
C MET A 33 14.92 2.54 7.76
N ASP A 34 15.38 3.10 6.65
CA ASP A 34 16.79 3.07 6.23
C ASP A 34 17.64 4.10 7.00
N GLU A 35 17.07 5.27 7.31
CA GLU A 35 17.81 6.41 7.87
C GLU A 35 17.79 6.49 9.41
N LEU A 36 16.69 6.07 10.06
CA LEU A 36 16.51 6.31 11.50
C LEU A 36 17.29 5.29 12.36
N PRO A 37 18.11 5.75 13.33
CA PRO A 37 18.87 4.85 14.22
C PRO A 37 18.01 3.84 14.98
N GLU A 38 16.81 4.25 15.42
CA GLU A 38 15.84 3.41 16.12
C GLU A 38 15.25 2.30 15.23
N ALA A 39 15.29 2.47 13.91
CA ALA A 39 14.79 1.49 12.95
C ALA A 39 15.83 0.43 12.57
N ARG A 40 17.09 0.53 13.04
CA ARG A 40 18.18 -0.41 12.69
C ARG A 40 17.81 -1.87 12.90
N GLY A 41 17.09 -2.19 13.98
CA GLY A 41 16.67 -3.55 14.28
C GLY A 41 15.77 -4.14 13.20
N ILE A 42 14.74 -3.39 12.76
CA ILE A 42 13.84 -3.84 11.69
C ILE A 42 14.51 -3.76 10.32
N ARG A 43 15.39 -2.78 10.09
CA ARG A 43 16.12 -2.65 8.83
C ARG A 43 17.06 -3.84 8.56
N ALA A 44 17.68 -4.37 9.60
CA ALA A 44 18.61 -5.50 9.52
C ALA A 44 17.97 -6.82 9.08
N VAL A 45 16.64 -6.96 9.19
CA VAL A 45 15.91 -8.14 8.72
C VAL A 45 15.35 -7.99 7.30
N HIS A 46 15.50 -6.82 6.69
CA HIS A 46 15.12 -6.57 5.30
C HIS A 46 16.29 -6.80 4.35
N ALA A 47 15.99 -7.10 3.09
CA ALA A 47 17.01 -7.16 2.04
C ALA A 47 17.74 -5.82 1.88
N ASP A 48 18.98 -5.85 1.38
CA ASP A 48 19.75 -4.64 1.12
C ASP A 48 19.02 -3.72 0.13
N ASP A 49 18.50 -4.29 -0.96
CA ASP A 49 17.62 -3.60 -1.89
C ASP A 49 16.15 -3.66 -1.45
N LEU A 50 15.63 -2.51 -1.05
CA LEU A 50 14.23 -2.33 -0.64
C LEU A 50 13.28 -2.07 -1.82
N GLY A 51 13.79 -1.90 -3.05
CA GLY A 51 12.99 -1.59 -4.25
C GLY A 51 11.84 -2.58 -4.50
N PRO A 52 12.10 -3.90 -4.54
CA PRO A 52 11.05 -4.90 -4.73
C PRO A 52 9.99 -4.88 -3.63
N THR A 53 10.38 -4.75 -2.37
CA THR A 53 9.46 -4.73 -1.22
C THR A 53 8.60 -3.47 -1.22
N ARG A 54 9.18 -2.31 -1.55
CA ARG A 54 8.44 -1.05 -1.76
C ARG A 54 7.37 -1.21 -2.83
N ALA A 55 7.72 -1.73 -4.00
CA ALA A 55 6.80 -1.89 -5.12
C ALA A 55 5.61 -2.80 -4.75
N ILE A 56 5.86 -3.89 -4.02
CA ILE A 56 4.81 -4.80 -3.54
C ILE A 56 3.92 -4.09 -2.51
N LEU A 57 4.49 -3.37 -1.55
CA LEU A 57 3.70 -2.70 -0.51
C LEU A 57 2.79 -1.61 -1.08
N LYS A 58 3.24 -0.87 -2.11
CA LYS A 58 2.42 0.15 -2.79
C LYS A 58 1.14 -0.44 -3.37
N VAL A 59 1.26 -1.51 -4.16
CA VAL A 59 0.08 -2.14 -4.78
C VAL A 59 -0.79 -2.86 -3.76
N TYR A 60 -0.19 -3.42 -2.70
CA TYR A 60 -0.94 -4.02 -1.58
C TYR A 60 -1.80 -2.98 -0.86
N LEU A 61 -1.21 -1.86 -0.43
CA LEU A 61 -1.93 -0.82 0.30
C LEU A 61 -2.96 -0.12 -0.57
N ALA A 62 -2.67 0.11 -1.86
CA ALA A 62 -3.64 0.67 -2.79
C ALA A 62 -4.91 -0.19 -2.86
N GLU A 63 -4.77 -1.51 -3.02
CA GLU A 63 -5.90 -2.43 -3.04
C GLU A 63 -6.59 -2.53 -1.67
N TRP A 64 -5.82 -2.64 -0.58
CA TRP A 64 -6.36 -2.76 0.78
C TRP A 64 -7.19 -1.55 1.20
N LEU A 65 -6.83 -0.35 0.74
CA LEU A 65 -7.57 0.89 1.00
C LEU A 65 -8.82 1.07 0.11
N GLY A 66 -9.07 0.13 -0.80
CA GLY A 66 -10.23 0.13 -1.70
C GLY A 66 -9.95 0.60 -3.13
N GLY A 67 -8.68 0.72 -3.53
CA GLY A 67 -8.26 1.04 -4.90
C GLY A 67 -8.28 -0.16 -5.85
N PRO A 68 -7.58 -0.07 -6.99
CA PRO A 68 -7.52 -1.14 -8.00
C PRO A 68 -6.99 -2.47 -7.44
N LYS A 69 -7.52 -3.60 -7.96
CA LYS A 69 -7.15 -4.96 -7.51
C LYS A 69 -5.85 -5.51 -8.12
N ASP A 70 -4.81 -4.69 -8.11
CA ASP A 70 -3.53 -5.00 -8.77
C ASP A 70 -2.66 -5.97 -7.96
N TYR A 71 -2.81 -6.01 -6.63
CA TYR A 71 -2.05 -6.91 -5.77
C TYR A 71 -2.58 -8.33 -5.88
N SER A 72 -3.88 -8.54 -5.68
CA SER A 72 -4.51 -9.86 -5.75
C SER A 72 -4.39 -10.48 -7.14
N ALA A 73 -4.39 -9.66 -8.20
CA ALA A 73 -4.15 -10.13 -9.57
C ALA A 73 -2.74 -10.72 -9.78
N LYS A 74 -1.73 -10.21 -9.04
CA LYS A 74 -0.32 -10.63 -9.17
C LYS A 74 0.10 -11.71 -8.15
N LYS A 75 -0.53 -11.75 -6.98
CA LYS A 75 -0.05 -12.55 -5.84
C LYS A 75 -1.10 -13.50 -5.23
N GLY A 76 -2.36 -13.43 -5.69
CA GLY A 76 -3.49 -14.07 -5.01
C GLY A 76 -3.91 -13.30 -3.75
N HIS A 77 -4.96 -13.75 -3.07
CA HIS A 77 -5.43 -13.06 -1.87
C HIS A 77 -4.38 -13.17 -0.75
N PRO A 78 -4.01 -12.05 -0.10
CA PRO A 78 -3.15 -12.09 1.08
C PRO A 78 -3.84 -12.91 2.18
N ARG A 79 -3.11 -13.83 2.81
CA ARG A 79 -3.56 -14.64 3.96
C ARG A 79 -3.07 -14.03 5.26
#